data_AF-A0A147BB11-F1
#
_entry.id   AF-A0A147BB11-F1
#
_cell.length_a   1.000
_cell.length_b   1.000
_cell.length_c   1.000
_cell.angle_alpha   90.00
_cell.angle_beta   90.00
_cell.angle_gamma   90.00
#
_symmetry.space_group_name_H-M   'P 1'
#
loop_
_entity.id
_entity.type
_entity.pdbx_description
1 polymer ?
#
loop_
_entity_poly.entity_id
_entity_poly.type
_entity_poly.pdbx_seq_one_letter_code
_entity_poly.pdbx_strand_id
1 'polypeptide(L)'
;LLLGDFNAHNETWGDKQTSARGRLLEELTTAIGLRCLNDGTATFVRPGVERSVLDLSFATNSIRAIWSAEPDSWGSDHIPIKITSLSSAPVTHK
;
A
#
# COMPACT_ATOMS: atom_id res chain seq x y z
N LEU A 1 -3.83 0.82 10.77
CA LEU A 1 -2.97 0.74 9.55
C LEU A 1 -2.17 -0.54 9.65
N LEU A 2 -1.87 -1.16 8.51
CA LEU A 2 -0.93 -2.26 8.39
C LEU A 2 -0.01 -1.92 7.21
N LEU A 3 1.28 -1.72 7.47
CA LEU A 3 2.26 -1.17 6.52
C LEU A 3 3.51 -2.06 6.51
N GLY A 4 4.11 -2.25 5.35
CA GLY A 4 5.41 -2.90 5.26
C GLY A 4 5.71 -3.49 3.88
N ASP A 5 6.87 -4.13 3.79
CA ASP A 5 7.26 -4.94 2.64
C ASP A 5 6.67 -6.36 2.78
N PHE A 6 5.71 -6.69 1.93
CA PHE A 6 5.06 -8.01 1.92
C PHE A 6 5.73 -8.97 0.94
N ASN A 7 6.55 -8.45 0.02
CA ASN A 7 7.06 -9.15 -1.16
C ASN A 7 5.94 -9.87 -1.96
N ALA A 8 4.69 -9.44 -1.87
CA ALA A 8 3.55 -10.13 -2.46
C ALA A 8 3.11 -9.41 -3.74
N HIS A 9 3.13 -10.11 -4.88
CA HIS A 9 2.60 -9.57 -6.13
C HIS A 9 1.11 -9.88 -6.25
N ASN A 10 0.29 -8.87 -6.52
CA ASN A 10 -1.11 -9.00 -6.89
C ASN A 10 -1.56 -7.80 -7.73
N GLU A 11 -2.31 -8.08 -8.80
CA GLU A 11 -2.87 -7.06 -9.69
C GLU A 11 -3.86 -6.12 -8.96
N THR A 12 -4.47 -6.55 -7.85
CA THR A 12 -5.40 -5.73 -7.06
C THR A 12 -4.76 -4.52 -6.39
N TRP A 13 -3.45 -4.53 -6.15
CA TRP A 13 -2.70 -3.35 -5.71
C TRP A 13 -1.77 -2.80 -6.80
N GLY A 14 -2.03 -3.16 -8.06
CA GLY A 14 -1.37 -2.60 -9.24
C GLY A 14 -0.02 -3.21 -9.59
N ASP A 15 0.33 -4.38 -9.05
CA ASP A 15 1.43 -5.17 -9.60
C ASP A 15 1.03 -5.77 -10.96
N LYS A 16 2.00 -6.27 -11.72
CA LYS A 16 1.77 -6.84 -13.06
C LYS A 16 1.35 -8.30 -13.05
N GLN A 17 1.49 -8.97 -11.91
CA GLN A 17 1.18 -10.38 -11.78
C GLN A 17 0.59 -10.68 -10.40
N THR A 18 -0.13 -11.80 -10.33
CA THR A 18 -0.72 -12.29 -9.10
C THR A 18 -0.05 -13.59 -8.63
N SER A 19 0.76 -13.47 -7.58
CA SER A 19 1.45 -14.58 -6.92
C SER A 19 0.54 -15.34 -5.95
N ALA A 20 0.91 -16.57 -5.57
CA ALA A 20 0.17 -17.32 -4.54
C ALA A 20 0.13 -16.59 -3.18
N ARG A 21 1.24 -15.95 -2.79
CA ARG A 21 1.31 -15.10 -1.59
C ARG A 21 0.39 -13.88 -1.72
N GLY A 22 0.33 -13.28 -2.90
CA GLY A 22 -0.57 -12.16 -3.20
C GLY A 22 -2.05 -12.52 -3.04
N ARG A 23 -2.47 -13.70 -3.54
CA ARG A 23 -3.84 -14.19 -3.36
C ARG A 23 -4.19 -14.39 -1.89
N LEU A 24 -3.33 -15.07 -1.14
CA LEU A 24 -3.55 -15.31 0.29
C LEU A 24 -3.62 -14.00 1.08
N LEU A 25 -2.76 -13.02 0.76
CA LEU A 25 -2.76 -11.73 1.44
C LEU A 25 -4.03 -10.92 1.11
N GLU A 26 -4.49 -10.94 -0.14
CA GLU A 26 -5.74 -10.32 -0.56
C GLU A 26 -6.94 -10.93 0.17
N GLU A 27 -7.04 -12.27 0.18
CA GLU A 27 -8.09 -13.00 0.89
C GLU A 27 -8.11 -12.66 2.38
N LEU A 28 -6.94 -12.69 3.03
CA LEU A 28 -6.80 -12.38 4.45
C LEU A 28 -7.21 -10.94 4.75
N THR A 29 -6.64 -9.97 4.04
CA THR A 29 -6.92 -8.54 4.27
C THR A 29 -8.39 -8.21 4.05
N THR A 30 -9.00 -8.80 3.01
CA THR A 30 -10.44 -8.71 2.78
C THR A 30 -11.25 -9.30 3.93
N ALA A 31 -10.89 -10.50 4.40
CA ALA A 31 -11.60 -11.19 5.48
C ALA A 31 -11.59 -10.41 6.80
N ILE A 32 -10.52 -9.66 7.07
CA ILE A 32 -10.39 -8.83 8.28
C ILE A 32 -10.79 -7.36 8.08
N GLY A 33 -11.40 -7.02 6.95
CA GLY A 33 -11.96 -5.68 6.69
C GLY A 33 -10.90 -4.60 6.46
N LEU A 34 -9.74 -4.98 5.93
CA LEU A 34 -8.72 -4.06 5.44
C LEU A 34 -8.87 -3.83 3.94
N ARG A 35 -8.68 -2.58 3.51
CA ARG A 35 -8.53 -2.22 2.09
C ARG A 35 -7.10 -1.77 1.82
N CYS A 36 -6.65 -2.01 0.59
CA CYS A 36 -5.39 -1.46 0.10
C CYS A 36 -5.52 0.06 -0.11
N LEU A 37 -4.46 0.79 0.23
CA LEU A 37 -4.33 2.23 0.00
C LEU A 37 -3.45 2.55 -1.21
N ASN A 38 -2.65 1.60 -1.69
CA ASN A 38 -1.78 1.78 -2.85
C ASN A 38 -2.61 2.11 -4.10
N ASP A 39 -2.08 2.98 -4.96
CA ASP A 39 -2.70 3.36 -6.23
C ASP A 39 -2.13 2.61 -7.45
N GLY A 40 -1.23 1.65 -7.21
CA GLY A 40 -0.51 0.90 -8.24
C GLY A 40 0.83 1.48 -8.66
N THR A 41 1.24 2.62 -8.09
CA THR A 41 2.61 3.14 -8.28
C THR A 41 3.63 2.15 -7.73
N ALA A 42 4.66 1.85 -8.53
CA ALA A 42 5.74 0.93 -8.15
C ALA A 42 6.43 1.38 -6.87
N THR A 43 6.57 0.46 -5.93
CA THR A 43 7.25 0.69 -4.64
C THR A 43 8.63 0.03 -4.58
N PHE A 44 8.95 -0.83 -5.56
CA PHE A 44 10.29 -1.36 -5.76
C PHE A 44 10.77 -1.09 -7.20
N VAL A 45 11.92 -0.43 -7.33
CA VAL A 45 12.55 -0.05 -8.60
C VAL A 45 14.06 -0.28 -8.49
N ARG A 46 14.56 -1.29 -9.21
CA ARG A 46 16.00 -1.58 -9.34
C ARG A 46 16.38 -1.70 -10.82
N PRO A 47 17.52 -1.14 -11.27
CA PRO A 47 18.00 -1.33 -12.64
C PRO A 47 18.12 -2.81 -13.01
N GLY A 48 17.56 -3.19 -14.17
CA GLY A 48 17.58 -4.57 -14.67
C GLY A 48 16.56 -5.52 -14.02
N VAL A 49 15.73 -5.03 -13.09
CA VAL A 49 14.63 -5.79 -12.48
C VAL A 49 13.31 -5.15 -12.86
N GLU A 50 12.28 -5.99 -13.03
CA GLU A 50 10.93 -5.51 -13.26
C GLU A 50 10.40 -4.73 -12.05
N ARG A 51 9.83 -3.56 -12.31
CA ARG A 51 9.20 -2.73 -11.29
C ARG A 51 8.00 -3.46 -10.70
N SER A 52 7.86 -3.39 -9.38
CA SER A 52 6.82 -4.12 -8.64
C SER A 52 6.23 -3.28 -7.52
N VAL A 53 5.09 -3.71 -7.00
CA VAL A 53 4.37 -3.10 -5.88
C VAL A 53 4.41 -4.07 -4.71
N LEU A 54 5.47 -3.97 -3.90
CA LEU A 54 5.80 -4.93 -2.83
C LEU A 54 5.61 -4.35 -1.43
N ASP A 55 5.91 -3.06 -1.27
CA ASP A 55 5.53 -2.30 -0.08
C ASP A 55 4.05 -1.91 -0.16
N LEU A 56 3.26 -2.43 0.77
CA LEU A 56 1.81 -2.26 0.76
C LEU A 56 1.35 -1.52 2.02
N SER A 57 0.27 -0.78 1.85
CA SER A 57 -0.35 0.03 2.87
C SER A 57 -1.82 -0.33 2.96
N PHE A 58 -2.23 -0.91 4.09
CA PHE A 58 -3.62 -1.31 4.32
C PHE A 58 -4.24 -0.53 5.48
N ALA A 59 -5.54 -0.32 5.40
CA ALA A 59 -6.29 0.37 6.43
C ALA A 59 -7.74 -0.13 6.53
N THR A 60 -8.31 -0.03 7.73
CA THR A 60 -9.75 -0.22 7.93
C THR A 60 -10.53 0.93 7.31
N ASN A 61 -11.81 0.71 6.99
CA ASN A 61 -12.69 1.74 6.42
C ASN A 61 -12.88 2.98 7.32
N SER A 62 -12.63 2.85 8.62
CA SER A 62 -12.65 3.97 9.58
C SER A 62 -11.50 4.97 9.41
N ILE A 63 -10.38 4.55 8.80
CA ILE A 63 -9.21 5.41 8.62
C ILE A 63 -9.28 6.00 7.21
N ARG A 64 -9.55 7.31 7.12
CA ARG A 64 -9.40 8.07 5.88
C ARG A 64 -7.95 8.53 5.76
N ALA A 65 -7.30 8.21 4.65
CA ALA A 65 -5.93 8.59 4.42
C ALA A 65 -5.68 8.92 2.96
N ILE A 66 -4.76 9.85 2.72
CA ILE A 66 -4.17 10.11 1.41
C ILE A 66 -2.87 9.30 1.36
N TRP A 67 -2.68 8.57 0.28
CA TRP A 67 -1.49 7.76 0.00
C TRP A 67 -0.75 8.37 -1.19
N SER A 68 0.57 8.37 -1.14
CA SER A 68 1.43 8.71 -2.28
C SER A 68 2.79 8.04 -2.13
N ALA A 69 3.36 7.58 -3.24
CA ALA A 69 4.80 7.29 -3.31
C ALA A 69 5.59 8.62 -3.32
N GLU A 70 6.72 8.66 -2.62
CA GLU A 70 7.65 9.78 -2.71
C GLU A 70 8.31 9.84 -4.11
N PRO A 71 8.71 11.02 -4.60
CA PRO A 71 9.26 11.20 -5.94
C PRO A 71 10.68 10.63 -6.11
N ASP A 72 11.38 10.34 -5.01
CA ASP A 72 12.72 9.76 -5.00
C ASP A 72 12.82 8.62 -3.98
N SER A 73 13.71 7.68 -4.24
CA SER A 73 13.94 6.49 -3.40
C SER A 73 14.89 6.72 -2.23
N TRP A 74 15.51 7.91 -2.17
CA TRP A 74 16.56 8.27 -1.21
C TRP A 74 17.76 7.32 -1.25
N GLY A 75 18.08 6.82 -2.45
CA GLY A 75 19.20 5.90 -2.68
C GLY A 75 18.89 4.43 -2.37
N SER A 76 17.64 4.09 -2.03
CA SER A 76 17.17 2.70 -1.91
C SER A 76 16.63 2.17 -3.24
N ASP A 77 16.46 0.86 -3.36
CA ASP A 77 15.64 0.26 -4.43
C ASP A 77 14.14 0.32 -4.09
N HIS A 78 13.79 0.60 -2.83
CA HIS A 78 12.42 0.81 -2.39
C HIS A 78 12.06 2.30 -2.40
N ILE A 79 10.85 2.61 -2.86
CA ILE A 79 10.31 3.98 -2.87
C ILE A 79 9.57 4.23 -1.55
N PRO A 80 9.96 5.24 -0.75
CA PRO A 80 9.23 5.60 0.45
C PRO A 80 7.76 5.91 0.15
N ILE A 81 6.89 5.50 1.07
CA ILE A 81 5.45 5.77 1.00
C ILE A 81 5.09 6.82 2.04
N LYS A 82 4.36 7.85 1.61
CA LYS A 82 3.76 8.86 2.48
C LYS A 82 2.28 8.60 2.64
N ILE A 83 1.84 8.55 3.90
CA ILE A 83 0.43 8.40 4.28
C ILE A 83 0.04 9.55 5.18
N THR A 84 -0.96 10.32 4.76
CA THR A 84 -1.52 11.41 5.56
C THR A 84 -2.92 11.03 6.03
N SER A 85 -3.07 10.83 7.35
CA SER A 85 -4.37 10.57 7.95
C SER A 85 -5.23 11.84 7.92
N LEU A 86 -6.46 11.71 7.46
CA LEU A 86 -7.44 12.79 7.49
C LEU A 86 -8.24 12.67 8.79
N SER A 87 -8.04 13.59 9.73
CA SER A 87 -8.89 13.67 10.92
C SER A 87 -10.30 14.10 10.51
N SER A 88 -11.34 13.47 11.06
CA SER A 88 -12.66 14.10 11.09
C SER A 88 -12.57 15.42 11.86
N ALA A 89 -13.29 16.45 11.42
CA ALA A 89 -13.45 17.68 12.19
C ALA A 89 -13.84 17.32 13.64
N PRO A 90 -13.35 18.07 14.66
CA PRO A 90 -13.74 17.81 16.03
C PRO A 90 -15.28 17.86 16.12
N VAL A 91 -15.88 16.80 16.65
CA VAL A 91 -17.29 16.80 17.00
C VAL A 91 -17.45 17.81 18.13
N THR A 92 -17.92 19.01 17.82
CA THR A 92 -18.35 19.98 18.82
C THR A 92 -19.63 19.44 19.44
N HIS A 93 -19.52 18.75 20.57
CA HIS A 93 -20.67 18.57 21.44
C HIS A 93 -21.08 19.95 21.97
N LYS A 94 -22.26 20.41 21.58
CA LYS A 94 -22.96 21.51 22.25
C LYS A 94 -23.58 21.00 23.53
#